data_AF-A0A2Z3UHP7-F1
#
_entry.id   AF-A0A2Z3UHP7-F1
#
_cell.length_a   1.000
_cell.length_b   1.000
_cell.length_c   1.000
_cell.angle_alpha   90.00
_cell.angle_beta   90.00
_cell.angle_gamma   90.00
#
_symmetry.space_group_name_H-M   'P 1'
#
loop_
_entity.id
_entity.type
_entity.pdbx_description
1 polymer ?
#
loop_
_entity_poly.entity_id
_entity_poly.type
_entity_poly.pdbx_seq_one_letter_code
_entity_poly.pdbx_strand_id
1 'polypeptide(L)'
;MASTNPQDPGGDAKGRLPSRRRARRSLLPALTLALLAASVPVAWIVTGDTVTVQQAAVDQPEFTEEPSEFTEEPFEEQAPRETSFWSTTTEVNVPKHADRAPVELGMRFTPTENGSVAGVRFYKAEGEKGRHVGSLWNADGQRLASVRFDEESESGWQEARFAEPVELQADQVYTVSYHSKNGTYVGSRGFTSARSGPLNTASRNAGVFGYGDSRFPRQSNPKGYNYWVDVIFRWRDRDPNPWNTRPPRPRPSEPPIDTVDPNATANPDTTAIPDTPSDQTDTESQTPTASADPSVSQAPDSTPTPSPSPTPTRSTGPTFSPRPTFSPGPTLSPIPGGGSGCAGYPTPACTGVPPGTKLTELKLNMDGDSVRITQPGTVLNAVHIPGSLLITADNVTITNSQIDGQIIGVYDNKRYSFTVSDSTIGPTNRCDTAPGILDADFTATRVHIRGHGDGFSVSGDNVTIQDSYVLLCSNPGDHSDGIQTVGASKNLTFHHNTVDQRKAPSHTAPVFLVDRTQGVTVTDNLLIGGTYTVQIRTAPGAVARNNAVVADSWNYGPASIDCANTDWSGNSLVTIDNDYNVTSTVGPLPCPK
;
A
#
# COMPACT_ATOMS: atom_id res chain seq x y z
N MET A 1 32.16 61.80 -1.02
CA MET A 1 32.18 62.77 0.10
C MET A 1 32.54 62.02 1.37
N ALA A 2 33.26 62.68 2.28
CA ALA A 2 33.50 62.29 3.68
C ALA A 2 32.16 62.22 4.49
N SER A 3 32.01 61.65 5.69
CA SER A 3 32.90 60.88 6.61
C SER A 3 32.09 60.37 7.82
N THR A 4 32.69 59.46 8.62
CA THR A 4 32.51 59.27 10.08
C THR A 4 31.30 58.50 10.65
N ASN A 5 31.56 57.94 11.84
CA ASN A 5 30.82 56.90 12.57
C ASN A 5 30.21 57.51 13.89
N PRO A 6 29.94 56.79 15.01
CA PRO A 6 28.64 56.82 15.68
C PRO A 6 28.65 57.50 17.07
N GLN A 7 27.50 57.53 17.76
CA GLN A 7 27.42 57.72 19.22
C GLN A 7 26.36 56.84 19.89
N ASP A 8 26.55 56.65 21.20
CA ASP A 8 26.00 55.60 22.07
C ASP A 8 25.05 56.21 23.16
N PRO A 9 24.83 55.70 24.41
CA PRO A 9 23.46 55.59 24.95
C PRO A 9 23.25 56.40 26.26
N GLY A 10 22.13 56.17 26.98
CA GLY A 10 21.97 56.74 28.34
C GLY A 10 20.76 56.27 29.17
N GLY A 11 20.95 56.15 30.50
CA GLY A 11 19.92 56.01 31.55
C GLY A 11 19.72 54.58 32.10
N ASP A 12 20.38 54.10 33.17
CA ASP A 12 20.27 54.43 34.63
C ASP A 12 18.85 54.24 35.24
N ALA A 13 18.64 53.71 36.47
CA ALA A 13 19.50 53.02 37.45
C ALA A 13 18.69 52.44 38.65
N LYS A 14 19.22 51.39 39.35
CA LYS A 14 19.06 51.00 40.80
C LYS A 14 17.63 50.78 41.40
N GLY A 15 17.36 49.83 42.32
CA GLY A 15 18.15 48.74 42.91
C GLY A 15 17.48 48.08 44.17
N ARG A 16 17.97 46.87 44.54
CA ARG A 16 17.92 46.13 45.85
C ARG A 16 16.62 46.00 46.72
N LEU A 17 16.17 44.73 46.91
CA LEU A 17 15.98 43.92 48.16
C LEU A 17 15.36 44.56 49.45
N PRO A 18 14.62 43.83 50.34
CA PRO A 18 14.80 42.41 50.71
C PRO A 18 13.53 41.58 51.05
N SER A 19 13.72 40.44 51.72
CA SER A 19 12.76 39.35 52.05
C SER A 19 11.66 39.66 53.08
N ARG A 20 10.60 38.82 53.10
CA ARG A 20 9.84 38.48 54.32
C ARG A 20 9.12 37.13 54.22
N ARG A 21 9.34 36.25 55.21
CA ARG A 21 8.53 35.04 55.45
C ARG A 21 7.17 35.41 56.07
N ARG A 22 6.10 34.67 55.75
CA ARG A 22 4.99 34.39 56.67
C ARG A 22 4.44 32.99 56.45
N ALA A 23 4.29 32.24 57.53
CA ALA A 23 3.62 30.94 57.55
C ALA A 23 2.18 31.07 58.08
N ARG A 24 1.28 30.21 57.58
CA ARG A 24 0.01 29.77 58.20
C ARG A 24 -0.35 28.45 57.50
N ARG A 25 -0.18 27.32 58.19
CA ARG A 25 -1.20 26.59 58.96
C ARG A 25 -2.23 25.84 58.09
N SER A 26 -1.91 24.58 57.82
CA SER A 26 -2.73 23.39 58.09
C SER A 26 -4.25 23.45 57.83
N LEU A 27 -4.70 22.59 56.92
CA LEU A 27 -5.85 21.69 57.11
C LEU A 27 -5.77 20.55 56.07
N LEU A 28 -5.49 19.32 56.53
CA LEU A 28 -5.71 18.10 55.74
C LEU A 28 -7.14 17.62 56.00
N PRO A 29 -7.87 17.14 54.97
CA PRO A 29 -8.77 16.02 55.10
C PRO A 29 -8.00 14.73 54.78
N ALA A 30 -7.77 13.90 55.79
CA ALA A 30 -7.32 12.52 55.54
C ALA A 30 -8.50 11.72 54.98
N LEU A 31 -8.43 11.31 53.71
CA LEU A 31 -9.35 10.35 53.14
C LEU A 31 -8.66 8.98 53.09
N THR A 32 -8.85 8.18 54.13
CA THR A 32 -8.49 6.76 54.15
C THR A 32 -9.29 6.01 53.10
N LEU A 33 -8.64 5.67 51.98
CA LEU A 33 -9.15 4.66 51.07
C LEU A 33 -8.57 3.30 51.50
N ALA A 34 -9.44 2.38 51.89
CA ALA A 34 -9.01 1.06 52.34
C ALA A 34 -8.49 0.22 51.16
N LEU A 35 -7.24 -0.25 51.24
CA LEU A 35 -6.77 -1.35 50.41
C LEU A 35 -7.52 -2.63 50.82
N LEU A 36 -8.51 -3.03 50.02
CA LEU A 36 -8.92 -4.43 49.94
C LEU A 36 -8.01 -5.14 48.93
N ALA A 37 -6.78 -5.41 49.37
CA ALA A 37 -5.93 -6.37 48.70
C ALA A 37 -6.52 -7.77 48.95
N ALA A 38 -7.29 -8.29 47.99
CA ALA A 38 -7.66 -9.69 47.95
C ALA A 38 -6.44 -10.54 47.54
N SER A 39 -5.45 -10.61 48.43
CA SER A 39 -4.32 -11.51 48.28
C SER A 39 -4.80 -12.94 48.49
N VAL A 40 -5.04 -13.67 47.40
CA VAL A 40 -5.17 -15.14 47.44
C VAL A 40 -3.75 -15.71 47.64
N PRO A 41 -3.43 -16.34 48.79
CA PRO A 41 -2.12 -16.95 48.96
C PRO A 41 -2.07 -18.25 48.17
N VAL A 42 -1.39 -18.25 47.02
CA VAL A 42 -1.02 -19.49 46.34
C VAL A 42 0.12 -20.14 47.13
N ALA A 43 -0.26 -20.95 48.13
CA ALA A 43 0.68 -21.75 48.91
C ALA A 43 1.10 -22.99 48.10
N TRP A 44 2.32 -22.96 47.55
CA TRP A 44 2.93 -24.14 46.96
C TRP A 44 3.51 -25.04 48.05
N ILE A 45 2.83 -26.15 48.35
CA ILE A 45 3.41 -27.29 49.06
C ILE A 45 3.73 -28.35 48.00
N VAL A 46 5.02 -28.52 47.72
CA VAL A 46 5.50 -29.61 46.85
C VAL A 46 5.82 -30.82 47.72
N THR A 47 4.95 -31.81 47.70
CA THR A 47 5.24 -33.17 48.19
C THR A 47 4.55 -34.19 47.29
N GLY A 48 5.35 -35.01 46.59
CA GLY A 48 4.97 -36.34 46.10
C GLY A 48 3.88 -36.43 45.03
N ASP A 49 4.29 -36.80 43.82
CA ASP A 49 3.53 -37.37 42.70
C ASP A 49 2.02 -37.62 42.85
N THR A 50 1.27 -37.04 41.90
CA THR A 50 -0.17 -37.18 41.60
C THR A 50 -1.17 -36.44 42.51
N VAL A 51 -1.90 -35.50 41.90
CA VAL A 51 -3.11 -34.88 42.46
C VAL A 51 -4.25 -35.06 41.47
N THR A 52 -5.22 -35.91 41.82
CA THR A 52 -6.53 -35.97 41.15
C THR A 52 -7.41 -34.83 41.64
N VAL A 53 -7.90 -33.99 40.73
CA VAL A 53 -8.89 -32.96 41.05
C VAL A 53 -10.28 -33.60 41.01
N GLN A 54 -10.87 -33.82 42.19
CA GLN A 54 -12.28 -34.16 42.31
C GLN A 54 -13.09 -32.86 42.46
N GLN A 55 -13.71 -32.41 41.37
CA GLN A 55 -14.46 -31.16 41.36
C GLN A 55 -15.77 -31.32 42.14
N ALA A 56 -15.94 -30.55 43.20
CA ALA A 56 -17.21 -30.47 43.92
C ALA A 56 -18.27 -29.81 43.02
N ALA A 57 -19.47 -30.38 42.96
CA ALA A 57 -20.58 -29.83 42.20
C ALA A 57 -20.96 -28.45 42.76
N VAL A 58 -21.03 -27.46 41.88
CA VAL A 58 -21.66 -26.17 42.14
C VAL A 58 -22.96 -26.18 41.35
N ASP A 59 -24.10 -26.03 42.03
CA ASP A 59 -25.41 -25.87 41.38
C ASP A 59 -25.34 -24.71 40.38
N GLN A 60 -25.58 -25.01 39.11
CA GLN A 60 -25.87 -23.99 38.11
C GLN A 60 -27.38 -23.75 38.07
N PRO A 61 -27.87 -22.50 38.12
CA PRO A 61 -29.23 -22.22 37.70
C PRO A 61 -29.36 -22.50 36.20
N GLU A 62 -30.28 -23.38 35.85
CA GLU A 62 -30.59 -23.75 34.46
C GLU A 62 -31.19 -22.53 33.74
N PHE A 63 -30.41 -21.92 32.84
CA PHE A 63 -30.84 -20.77 32.05
C PHE A 63 -31.19 -21.23 30.63
N THR A 64 -32.46 -21.57 30.41
CA THR A 64 -33.00 -21.88 29.10
C THR A 64 -33.20 -20.59 28.29
N GLU A 65 -32.17 -20.16 27.56
CA GLU A 65 -32.38 -19.29 26.40
C GLU A 65 -32.55 -20.15 25.15
N GLU A 66 -33.72 -20.00 24.51
CA GLU A 66 -33.99 -20.52 23.17
C GLU A 66 -32.95 -19.96 22.18
N PRO A 67 -32.46 -20.75 21.21
CA PRO A 67 -31.52 -20.24 20.23
C PRO A 67 -32.21 -19.19 19.35
N SER A 68 -31.78 -17.93 19.44
CA SER A 68 -32.23 -16.89 18.52
C SER A 68 -31.80 -17.25 17.10
N GLU A 69 -32.78 -17.37 16.20
CA GLU A 69 -32.52 -17.52 14.76
C GLU A 69 -31.69 -16.32 14.29
N PHE A 70 -30.47 -16.59 13.84
CA PHE A 70 -29.61 -15.59 13.25
C PHE A 70 -30.10 -15.34 11.82
N THR A 71 -31.05 -14.43 11.67
CA THR A 71 -31.47 -13.93 10.35
C THR A 71 -30.28 -13.20 9.72
N GLU A 72 -29.58 -13.86 8.80
CA GLU A 72 -28.61 -13.19 7.95
C GLU A 72 -29.34 -12.16 7.07
N GLU A 73 -29.18 -10.89 7.40
CA GLU A 73 -29.56 -9.78 6.52
C GLU A 73 -28.84 -9.98 5.17
N PRO A 74 -29.56 -10.01 4.03
CA PRO A 74 -28.94 -10.27 2.74
C PRO A 74 -27.97 -9.13 2.40
N PHE A 75 -26.73 -9.49 2.04
CA PHE A 75 -25.71 -8.55 1.63
C PHE A 75 -26.13 -7.82 0.34
N GLU A 76 -26.58 -6.57 0.43
CA GLU A 76 -26.81 -5.71 -0.73
C GLU A 76 -25.47 -5.42 -1.41
N GLU A 77 -25.24 -6.02 -2.59
CA GLU A 77 -24.08 -5.72 -3.41
C GLU A 77 -24.09 -4.24 -3.81
N GLN A 78 -23.09 -3.47 -3.37
CA GLN A 78 -23.04 -2.02 -3.63
C GLN A 78 -23.09 -1.73 -5.14
N ALA A 79 -24.05 -0.90 -5.53
CA ALA A 79 -24.24 -0.51 -6.93
C ALA A 79 -23.00 0.24 -7.47
N PRO A 80 -22.52 -0.08 -8.69
CA PRO A 80 -21.37 0.58 -9.28
C PRO A 80 -21.65 2.08 -9.51
N ARG A 81 -20.75 2.93 -9.04
CA ARG A 81 -20.77 4.39 -9.23
C ARG A 81 -20.29 4.73 -10.64
N GLU A 82 -20.74 5.87 -11.17
CA GLU A 82 -20.19 6.46 -12.40
C GLU A 82 -19.51 7.81 -12.11
N THR A 83 -18.42 8.12 -12.82
CA THR A 83 -17.78 9.44 -12.79
C THR A 83 -17.19 9.81 -14.16
N SER A 84 -16.81 11.08 -14.27
CA SER A 84 -16.24 11.73 -15.45
C SER A 84 -15.48 12.99 -15.02
N PHE A 85 -14.53 13.49 -15.81
CA PHE A 85 -13.67 14.61 -15.40
C PHE A 85 -14.40 15.96 -15.32
N TRP A 86 -15.48 16.16 -16.07
CA TRP A 86 -16.28 17.40 -16.04
C TRP A 86 -17.76 17.13 -15.75
N SER A 87 -18.49 18.16 -15.30
CA SER A 87 -19.95 18.09 -15.21
C SER A 87 -20.56 18.39 -16.58
N THR A 88 -21.70 17.76 -16.90
CA THR A 88 -22.53 18.16 -18.04
C THR A 88 -23.06 19.60 -17.90
N THR A 89 -23.09 20.13 -16.68
CA THR A 89 -23.43 21.53 -16.36
C THR A 89 -22.22 22.48 -16.32
N THR A 90 -21.00 22.01 -16.57
CA THR A 90 -19.83 22.88 -16.66
C THR A 90 -19.99 23.80 -17.89
N GLU A 91 -20.05 25.12 -17.66
CA GLU A 91 -20.08 26.10 -18.74
C GLU A 91 -18.70 26.19 -19.41
N VAL A 92 -18.59 25.65 -20.63
CA VAL A 92 -17.32 25.54 -21.36
C VAL A 92 -17.15 26.74 -22.31
N ASN A 93 -16.81 27.91 -21.76
CA ASN A 93 -16.46 29.09 -22.56
C ASN A 93 -15.01 28.97 -23.08
N VAL A 94 -14.85 28.39 -24.28
CA VAL A 94 -13.55 27.99 -24.82
C VAL A 94 -13.38 28.37 -26.30
N PRO A 95 -12.13 28.58 -26.76
CA PRO A 95 -11.87 28.85 -28.17
C PRO A 95 -12.25 27.67 -29.07
N LYS A 96 -13.07 27.97 -30.08
CA LYS A 96 -13.31 27.14 -31.26
C LYS A 96 -12.13 27.23 -32.22
N HIS A 97 -11.72 26.09 -32.77
CA HIS A 97 -10.70 25.95 -33.81
C HIS A 97 -11.35 25.37 -35.07
N ALA A 98 -10.73 25.60 -36.23
CA ALA A 98 -11.24 25.18 -37.53
C ALA A 98 -10.07 24.87 -38.47
N ASP A 99 -9.57 23.64 -38.38
CA ASP A 99 -8.49 23.13 -39.20
C ASP A 99 -8.99 22.66 -40.57
N ARG A 100 -8.09 22.66 -41.57
CA ARG A 100 -8.42 22.29 -42.96
C ARG A 100 -8.47 20.78 -43.21
N ALA A 101 -8.15 19.97 -42.21
CA ALA A 101 -8.02 18.52 -42.31
C ALA A 101 -8.86 17.83 -41.22
N PRO A 102 -9.36 16.61 -41.47
CA PRO A 102 -9.94 15.77 -40.42
C PRO A 102 -8.95 15.57 -39.26
N VAL A 103 -9.46 15.44 -38.03
CA VAL A 103 -8.63 15.32 -36.83
C VAL A 103 -9.25 14.39 -35.80
N GLU A 104 -8.46 13.46 -35.26
CA GLU A 104 -8.75 12.77 -34.01
C GLU A 104 -8.25 13.62 -32.85
N LEU A 105 -9.07 13.82 -31.82
CA LEU A 105 -8.79 14.63 -30.64
C LEU A 105 -9.08 13.79 -29.40
N GLY A 106 -8.23 13.87 -28.38
CA GLY A 106 -8.41 13.03 -27.20
C GLY A 106 -7.69 13.48 -25.95
N MET A 107 -7.84 12.69 -24.91
CA MET A 107 -7.26 12.87 -23.59
C MET A 107 -6.67 11.56 -23.08
N ARG A 108 -5.43 11.60 -22.58
CA ARG A 108 -4.81 10.53 -21.82
C ARG A 108 -5.24 10.55 -20.37
N PHE A 109 -5.69 9.41 -19.86
CA PHE A 109 -6.12 9.23 -18.48
C PHE A 109 -5.65 7.88 -17.95
N THR A 110 -5.64 7.76 -16.62
CA THR A 110 -5.29 6.57 -15.87
C THR A 110 -6.32 6.41 -14.74
N PRO A 111 -7.06 5.29 -14.69
CA PRO A 111 -7.88 4.98 -13.52
C PRO A 111 -6.97 4.50 -12.37
N THR A 112 -7.28 4.83 -11.13
CA THR A 112 -6.58 4.36 -9.92
C THR A 112 -7.23 3.12 -9.29
N GLU A 113 -8.35 2.67 -9.86
CA GLU A 113 -9.06 1.46 -9.45
C GLU A 113 -9.45 0.67 -10.71
N ASN A 114 -9.63 -0.63 -10.56
CA ASN A 114 -10.23 -1.45 -11.62
C ASN A 114 -11.69 -1.05 -11.79
N GLY A 115 -12.16 -1.02 -13.02
CA GLY A 115 -13.52 -0.65 -13.37
C GLY A 115 -13.66 -0.56 -14.88
N SER A 116 -14.83 -0.20 -15.40
CA SER A 116 -15.09 -0.15 -16.84
C SER A 116 -15.46 1.22 -17.36
N VAL A 117 -15.04 1.50 -18.60
CA VAL A 117 -15.55 2.65 -19.35
C VAL A 117 -16.89 2.28 -19.97
N ALA A 118 -17.95 2.98 -19.57
CA ALA A 118 -19.28 2.85 -20.12
C ALA A 118 -19.51 3.69 -21.38
N GLY A 119 -18.70 4.73 -21.61
CA GLY A 119 -18.89 5.61 -22.76
C GLY A 119 -17.87 6.74 -22.89
N VAL A 120 -18.06 7.51 -23.94
CA VAL A 120 -17.24 8.66 -24.32
C VAL A 120 -18.11 9.91 -24.33
N ARG A 121 -17.54 11.04 -23.93
CA ARG A 121 -18.16 12.35 -24.12
C ARG A 121 -17.19 13.31 -24.80
N PHE A 122 -17.71 14.28 -25.52
CA PHE A 122 -16.92 15.42 -25.99
C PHE A 122 -17.76 16.69 -26.00
N TYR A 123 -17.11 17.85 -25.91
CA TYR A 123 -17.80 19.13 -26.06
C TYR A 123 -17.78 19.58 -27.52
N LYS A 124 -18.95 19.64 -28.14
CA LYS A 124 -19.14 20.02 -29.54
C LYS A 124 -19.18 21.53 -29.71
N ALA A 125 -18.42 22.05 -30.67
CA ALA A 125 -18.39 23.47 -30.98
C ALA A 125 -19.66 23.91 -31.73
N GLU A 126 -20.11 25.16 -31.50
CA GLU A 126 -21.25 25.72 -32.24
C GLU A 126 -20.98 25.71 -33.75
N GLY A 127 -21.91 25.13 -34.52
CA GLY A 127 -21.79 25.00 -35.97
C GLY A 127 -20.80 23.92 -36.44
N GLU A 128 -20.31 23.06 -35.55
CA GLU A 128 -19.63 21.82 -35.89
C GLU A 128 -20.60 20.83 -36.55
N LYS A 129 -20.19 20.23 -37.67
CA LYS A 129 -21.06 19.41 -38.54
C LYS A 129 -20.39 18.09 -38.89
N GLY A 130 -21.20 17.09 -39.18
CA GLY A 130 -20.76 15.72 -39.40
C GLY A 130 -21.19 14.82 -38.23
N ARG A 131 -21.02 13.50 -38.40
CA ARG A 131 -21.22 12.53 -37.32
C ARG A 131 -19.88 12.26 -36.66
N HIS A 132 -19.84 12.33 -35.33
CA HIS A 132 -18.64 12.07 -34.56
C HIS A 132 -18.57 10.60 -34.14
N VAL A 133 -17.35 10.12 -33.95
CA VAL A 133 -17.07 8.74 -33.52
C VAL A 133 -16.12 8.79 -32.34
N GLY A 134 -16.58 8.32 -31.18
CA GLY A 134 -15.76 8.15 -29.99
C GLY A 134 -14.93 6.87 -30.07
N SER A 135 -13.75 6.88 -29.46
CA SER A 135 -12.85 5.72 -29.38
C SER A 135 -12.15 5.67 -28.01
N LEU A 136 -11.91 4.45 -27.54
CA LEU A 136 -11.10 4.16 -26.36
C LEU A 136 -9.89 3.31 -26.80
N TRP A 137 -8.71 3.64 -26.28
CA TRP A 137 -7.44 3.03 -26.68
C TRP A 137 -6.56 2.69 -25.48
N ASN A 138 -5.77 1.62 -25.58
CA ASN A 138 -4.66 1.35 -24.66
C ASN A 138 -3.40 2.18 -24.99
N ALA A 139 -2.37 2.09 -24.15
CA ALA A 139 -1.11 2.81 -24.30
C ALA A 139 -0.38 2.55 -25.64
N ASP A 140 -0.43 1.30 -26.13
CA ASP A 140 0.18 0.91 -27.41
C ASP A 140 -0.52 1.54 -28.63
N GLY A 141 -1.80 1.88 -28.47
CA GLY A 141 -2.66 2.45 -29.49
C GLY A 141 -3.55 1.43 -30.22
N GLN A 142 -3.81 0.28 -29.61
CA GLN A 142 -4.90 -0.59 -30.03
C GLN A 142 -6.24 0.02 -29.58
N ARG A 143 -7.26 -0.05 -30.45
CA ARG A 143 -8.60 0.43 -30.12
C ARG A 143 -9.33 -0.66 -29.32
N LEU A 144 -9.71 -0.34 -28.09
CA LEU A 144 -10.46 -1.23 -27.20
C LEU A 144 -11.97 -1.19 -27.49
N ALA A 145 -12.50 0.00 -27.77
CA ALA A 145 -13.88 0.18 -28.23
C ALA A 145 -14.06 1.43 -29.09
N SER A 146 -15.20 1.50 -29.78
CA SER A 146 -15.63 2.68 -30.54
C SER A 146 -17.14 2.82 -30.49
N VAL A 147 -17.64 4.06 -30.49
CA VAL A 147 -19.07 4.39 -30.43
C VAL A 147 -19.37 5.53 -31.40
N ARG A 148 -20.56 5.52 -32.00
CA ARG A 148 -21.05 6.64 -32.82
C ARG A 148 -21.90 7.57 -31.96
N PHE A 149 -21.75 8.86 -32.15
CA PHE A 149 -22.68 9.84 -31.61
C PHE A 149 -23.84 9.99 -32.61
N ASP A 150 -24.95 9.33 -32.32
CA ASP A 150 -26.09 9.26 -33.25
C ASP A 150 -27.16 10.34 -32.97
N GLU A 151 -27.25 10.82 -31.73
CA GLU A 151 -28.18 11.87 -31.28
C GLU A 151 -27.40 13.08 -30.73
N GLU A 152 -26.75 13.84 -31.62
CA GLU A 152 -25.99 15.04 -31.22
C GLU A 152 -26.85 16.32 -31.22
N SER A 153 -26.64 17.20 -30.22
CA SER A 153 -27.16 18.57 -30.22
C SER A 153 -26.37 19.51 -31.15
N GLU A 154 -26.79 20.77 -31.29
CA GLU A 154 -26.09 21.77 -32.11
C GLU A 154 -24.73 22.20 -31.53
N SER A 155 -24.61 22.19 -30.19
CA SER A 155 -23.40 22.48 -29.42
C SER A 155 -23.52 21.94 -27.99
N GLY A 156 -22.41 21.91 -27.26
CA GLY A 156 -22.39 21.47 -25.85
C GLY A 156 -21.85 20.06 -25.66
N TRP A 157 -21.96 19.52 -24.45
CA TRP A 157 -21.57 18.14 -24.15
C TRP A 157 -22.42 17.13 -24.92
N GLN A 158 -21.75 16.26 -25.67
CA GLN A 158 -22.32 15.07 -26.30
C GLN A 158 -21.90 13.84 -25.50
N GLU A 159 -22.80 12.87 -25.33
CA GLU A 159 -22.53 11.60 -24.66
C GLU A 159 -22.94 10.43 -25.56
N ALA A 160 -22.10 9.39 -25.62
CA ALA A 160 -22.44 8.12 -26.25
C ALA A 160 -21.84 6.95 -25.47
N ARG A 161 -22.65 5.93 -25.21
CA ARG A 161 -22.28 4.75 -24.41
C ARG A 161 -21.92 3.57 -25.31
N PHE A 162 -20.93 2.79 -24.89
CA PHE A 162 -20.60 1.53 -25.55
C PHE A 162 -21.72 0.50 -25.32
N ALA A 163 -21.90 -0.43 -26.26
CA ALA A 163 -22.87 -1.51 -26.11
C ALA A 163 -22.55 -2.42 -24.91
N GLU A 164 -21.25 -2.63 -24.66
CA GLU A 164 -20.71 -3.30 -23.49
C GLU A 164 -19.62 -2.39 -22.88
N PRO A 165 -19.61 -2.15 -21.55
CA PRO A 165 -18.54 -1.42 -20.89
C PRO A 165 -17.18 -2.12 -21.04
N VAL A 166 -16.12 -1.34 -21.26
CA VAL A 166 -14.76 -1.88 -21.44
C VAL A 166 -14.03 -1.89 -20.09
N GLU A 167 -13.75 -3.08 -19.57
CA GLU A 167 -12.95 -3.25 -18.35
C GLU A 167 -11.52 -2.69 -18.53
N LEU A 168 -11.12 -1.85 -17.58
CA LEU A 168 -9.81 -1.23 -17.46
C LEU A 168 -9.13 -1.69 -16.17
N GLN A 169 -7.81 -1.84 -16.24
CA GLN A 169 -6.98 -2.08 -15.07
C GLN A 169 -6.53 -0.74 -14.48
N ALA A 170 -6.44 -0.70 -13.15
CA ALA A 170 -5.81 0.39 -12.42
C ALA A 170 -4.39 0.66 -12.94
N ASP A 171 -3.96 1.91 -12.83
CA ASP A 171 -2.61 2.42 -13.09
C ASP A 171 -2.10 2.26 -14.54
N GLN A 172 -2.93 1.75 -15.45
CA GLN A 172 -2.66 1.72 -16.88
C GLN A 172 -3.05 3.04 -17.57
N VAL A 173 -2.25 3.46 -18.57
CA VAL A 173 -2.55 4.66 -19.37
C VAL A 173 -3.45 4.31 -20.54
N TYR A 174 -4.63 4.92 -20.55
CA TYR A 174 -5.59 4.84 -21.64
C TYR A 174 -5.75 6.20 -22.33
N THR A 175 -6.32 6.18 -23.52
CA THR A 175 -6.71 7.41 -24.24
C THR A 175 -8.16 7.31 -24.64
N VAL A 176 -8.94 8.33 -24.30
CA VAL A 176 -10.28 8.54 -24.85
C VAL A 176 -10.20 9.60 -25.95
N SER A 177 -10.87 9.39 -27.09
CA SER A 177 -10.83 10.31 -28.22
C SER A 177 -12.16 10.40 -28.98
N TYR A 178 -12.31 11.43 -29.81
CA TYR A 178 -13.31 11.48 -30.87
C TYR A 178 -12.70 11.96 -32.20
N HIS A 179 -13.32 11.57 -33.31
CA HIS A 179 -12.95 12.02 -34.65
C HIS A 179 -13.86 13.15 -35.15
N SER A 180 -13.28 14.31 -35.46
CA SER A 180 -13.93 15.41 -36.17
C SER A 180 -13.52 15.39 -37.65
N LYS A 181 -14.44 14.92 -38.51
CA LYS A 181 -14.20 14.78 -39.95
C LYS A 181 -13.94 16.11 -40.65
N ASN A 182 -14.45 17.22 -40.11
CA ASN A 182 -14.38 18.55 -40.72
C ASN A 182 -13.38 19.49 -40.02
N GLY A 183 -12.53 18.98 -39.12
CA GLY A 183 -11.46 19.77 -38.48
C GLY A 183 -11.95 20.89 -37.55
N THR A 184 -13.25 20.96 -37.25
CA THR A 184 -13.82 21.93 -36.31
C THR A 184 -13.88 21.28 -34.93
N TYR A 185 -13.48 22.00 -33.88
CA TYR A 185 -13.47 21.48 -32.51
C TYR A 185 -13.29 22.61 -31.48
N VAL A 186 -13.41 22.32 -30.19
CA VAL A 186 -13.02 23.22 -29.10
C VAL A 186 -11.69 22.85 -28.45
N GLY A 187 -10.93 23.84 -27.98
CA GLY A 187 -9.70 23.56 -27.24
C GLY A 187 -9.15 24.74 -26.44
N SER A 188 -8.83 24.49 -25.17
CA SER A 188 -8.19 25.46 -24.27
C SER A 188 -6.71 25.14 -24.04
N ARG A 189 -5.90 26.17 -23.75
CA ARG A 189 -4.46 26.07 -23.46
C ARG A 189 -4.20 26.11 -21.96
N GLY A 190 -2.99 25.72 -21.55
CA GLY A 190 -2.57 25.77 -20.15
C GLY A 190 -3.13 24.63 -19.29
N PHE A 191 -3.67 23.58 -19.89
CA PHE A 191 -4.12 22.39 -19.18
C PHE A 191 -2.93 21.63 -18.60
N THR A 192 -2.96 21.44 -17.27
CA THR A 192 -1.95 20.73 -16.49
C THR A 192 -2.41 19.33 -16.15
N SER A 193 -3.50 19.21 -15.39
CA SER A 193 -4.16 17.96 -15.03
C SER A 193 -5.59 18.19 -14.52
N ALA A 194 -6.40 17.13 -14.53
CA ALA A 194 -7.68 17.03 -13.82
C ALA A 194 -7.76 15.67 -13.10
N ARG A 195 -8.67 15.59 -12.12
CA ARG A 195 -8.98 14.39 -11.33
C ARG A 195 -10.48 14.32 -11.07
N SER A 196 -11.06 13.12 -11.04
CA SER A 196 -12.47 12.92 -10.68
C SER A 196 -12.74 11.48 -10.25
N GLY A 197 -13.16 11.25 -9.00
CA GLY A 197 -13.22 9.91 -8.42
C GLY A 197 -11.88 9.16 -8.61
N PRO A 198 -11.90 7.87 -9.01
CA PRO A 198 -10.68 7.11 -9.30
C PRO A 198 -10.09 7.41 -10.69
N LEU A 199 -10.27 8.61 -11.26
CA LEU A 199 -9.67 9.00 -12.55
C LEU A 199 -8.64 10.12 -12.40
N ASN A 200 -7.47 9.96 -13.02
CA ASN A 200 -6.45 11.00 -13.19
C ASN A 200 -6.17 11.23 -14.68
N THR A 201 -6.03 12.48 -15.14
CA THR A 201 -5.43 12.75 -16.45
C THR A 201 -3.90 12.64 -16.39
N ALA A 202 -3.23 12.32 -17.49
CA ALA A 202 -1.77 12.33 -17.54
C ALA A 202 -1.18 13.71 -17.12
N SER A 203 -0.13 13.71 -16.30
CA SER A 203 0.42 14.93 -15.66
C SER A 203 1.13 15.91 -16.62
N ARG A 204 1.41 15.47 -17.85
CA ARG A 204 1.89 16.28 -18.98
C ARG A 204 1.30 15.73 -20.26
N ASN A 205 1.03 16.60 -21.24
CA ASN A 205 0.56 16.19 -22.57
C ASN A 205 -0.70 15.29 -22.54
N ALA A 206 -1.63 15.58 -21.62
CA ALA A 206 -2.91 14.88 -21.52
C ALA A 206 -3.74 15.03 -22.80
N GLY A 207 -3.94 16.26 -23.27
CA GLY A 207 -4.57 16.51 -24.56
C GLY A 207 -3.70 16.07 -25.73
N VAL A 208 -4.27 15.20 -26.57
CA VAL A 208 -3.62 14.58 -27.72
C VAL A 208 -4.44 14.75 -28.99
N PHE A 209 -3.77 14.69 -30.14
CA PHE A 209 -4.40 14.78 -31.45
C PHE A 209 -3.69 13.94 -32.53
N GLY A 210 -4.35 13.81 -33.68
CA GLY A 210 -3.76 13.29 -34.90
C GLY A 210 -4.60 13.59 -36.14
N TYR A 211 -4.02 14.25 -37.14
CA TYR A 211 -4.71 14.55 -38.41
C TYR A 211 -4.94 13.34 -39.31
N GLY A 212 -5.95 13.41 -40.16
CA GLY A 212 -6.35 12.36 -41.11
C GLY A 212 -7.52 11.52 -40.59
N ASP A 213 -7.71 10.33 -41.17
CA ASP A 213 -8.74 9.38 -40.74
C ASP A 213 -8.51 8.90 -39.29
N SER A 214 -9.59 8.42 -38.66
CA SER A 214 -9.62 8.06 -37.24
C SER A 214 -8.53 7.04 -36.86
N ARG A 215 -7.68 7.43 -35.90
CA ARG A 215 -6.39 6.78 -35.59
C ARG A 215 -5.99 7.10 -34.15
N PHE A 216 -5.10 6.30 -33.56
CA PHE A 216 -4.58 6.60 -32.22
C PHE A 216 -3.86 7.97 -32.21
N PRO A 217 -4.32 8.95 -31.39
CA PRO A 217 -3.76 10.29 -31.38
C PRO A 217 -2.45 10.33 -30.60
N ARG A 218 -1.31 10.28 -31.33
CA ARG A 218 0.02 10.26 -30.72
C ARG A 218 0.60 11.66 -30.42
N GLN A 219 0.16 12.69 -31.15
CA GLN A 219 0.73 14.04 -31.06
C GLN A 219 0.15 14.81 -29.86
N SER A 220 0.92 15.71 -29.26
CA SER A 220 0.45 16.60 -28.20
C SER A 220 0.97 18.02 -28.43
N ASN A 221 0.28 19.01 -27.88
CA ASN A 221 0.69 20.41 -28.01
C ASN A 221 1.50 20.85 -26.77
N PRO A 222 2.73 21.41 -26.92
CA PRO A 222 3.56 21.80 -25.80
C PRO A 222 2.96 22.93 -24.93
N LYS A 223 1.89 23.59 -25.39
CA LYS A 223 1.12 24.58 -24.62
C LYS A 223 0.10 23.96 -23.66
N GLY A 224 0.07 22.62 -23.52
CA GLY A 224 -0.88 21.89 -22.68
C GLY A 224 -2.31 22.14 -23.12
N TYR A 225 -2.78 21.42 -24.15
CA TYR A 225 -4.17 21.56 -24.59
C TYR A 225 -5.11 20.65 -23.78
N ASN A 226 -6.33 21.13 -23.53
CA ASN A 226 -7.50 20.30 -23.27
C ASN A 226 -8.41 20.38 -24.49
N TYR A 227 -8.79 19.22 -25.05
CA TYR A 227 -9.70 19.11 -26.19
C TYR A 227 -11.15 18.78 -25.78
N TRP A 228 -11.43 18.81 -24.47
CA TRP A 228 -12.76 18.60 -23.88
C TRP A 228 -13.38 17.26 -24.32
N VAL A 229 -12.56 16.21 -24.22
CA VAL A 229 -12.93 14.82 -24.45
C VAL A 229 -12.83 14.09 -23.13
N ASP A 230 -13.89 13.42 -22.74
CA ASP A 230 -14.08 12.85 -21.41
C ASP A 230 -14.51 11.38 -21.50
N VAL A 231 -14.36 10.69 -20.38
CA VAL A 231 -14.67 9.27 -20.22
C VAL A 231 -15.78 9.12 -19.17
N ILE A 232 -16.68 8.16 -19.38
CA ILE A 232 -17.67 7.76 -18.37
C ILE A 232 -17.13 6.48 -17.75
N PHE A 233 -16.56 6.60 -16.56
CA PHE A 233 -15.93 5.48 -15.85
C PHE A 233 -16.84 4.96 -14.75
N ARG A 234 -16.99 3.63 -14.70
CA ARG A 234 -17.74 2.89 -13.70
C ARG A 234 -16.78 2.14 -12.80
N TRP A 235 -16.94 2.27 -11.49
CA TRP A 235 -16.21 1.47 -10.51
C TRP A 235 -17.17 1.06 -9.39
N ARG A 236 -16.73 0.13 -8.55
CA ARG A 236 -17.31 -0.11 -7.24
C ARG A 236 -16.26 0.33 -6.23
N ASP A 237 -16.66 1.06 -5.19
CA ASP A 237 -15.77 1.23 -4.04
C ASP A 237 -15.43 -0.17 -3.53
N ARG A 238 -14.17 -0.43 -3.16
CA ARG A 238 -13.91 -1.62 -2.33
C ARG A 238 -14.68 -1.45 -1.03
N ASP A 239 -15.50 -2.45 -0.68
CA ASP A 239 -16.10 -2.49 0.65
C ASP A 239 -15.03 -2.24 1.72
N PRO A 240 -15.28 -1.36 2.71
CA PRO A 240 -14.31 -1.10 3.77
C PRO A 240 -14.04 -2.32 4.66
N ASN A 241 -14.75 -3.43 4.42
CA ASN A 241 -14.57 -4.73 5.05
C ASN A 241 -14.14 -5.81 4.02
N PRO A 242 -12.83 -6.13 3.88
CA PRO A 242 -12.38 -7.21 3.02
C PRO A 242 -12.72 -8.63 3.54
N TRP A 243 -13.30 -8.78 4.74
CA TRP A 243 -13.58 -10.09 5.34
C TRP A 243 -14.83 -10.81 4.79
N ASN A 244 -15.62 -10.19 3.90
CA ASN A 244 -16.90 -10.75 3.46
C ASN A 244 -16.87 -11.54 2.13
N THR A 245 -15.69 -11.89 1.61
CA THR A 245 -15.54 -12.87 0.51
C THR A 245 -15.20 -14.26 1.03
N ARG A 246 -15.96 -14.75 2.01
CA ARG A 246 -15.89 -16.16 2.39
C ARG A 246 -16.49 -17.01 1.26
N PRO A 247 -15.74 -17.91 0.61
CA PRO A 247 -16.36 -18.85 -0.33
C PRO A 247 -17.41 -19.69 0.43
N PRO A 248 -18.54 -20.03 -0.20
CA PRO A 248 -19.60 -20.78 0.47
C PRO A 248 -19.02 -22.07 1.03
N ARG A 249 -19.16 -22.26 2.34
CA ARG A 249 -18.68 -23.45 3.03
C ARG A 249 -19.32 -24.67 2.35
N PRO A 250 -18.55 -25.68 1.91
CA PRO A 250 -19.17 -26.89 1.37
C PRO A 250 -20.13 -27.44 2.43
N ARG A 251 -21.40 -27.61 2.03
CA ARG A 251 -22.44 -28.22 2.87
C ARG A 251 -21.88 -29.56 3.35
N PRO A 252 -21.95 -29.88 4.67
CA PRO A 252 -21.56 -31.21 5.13
C PRO A 252 -22.30 -32.25 4.29
N SER A 253 -21.54 -33.15 3.66
CA SER A 253 -22.12 -34.29 2.95
C SER A 253 -22.96 -35.08 3.95
N GLU A 254 -24.25 -35.16 3.67
CA GLU A 254 -25.22 -35.92 4.44
C GLU A 254 -24.71 -37.37 4.57
N PRO A 255 -24.69 -37.97 5.78
CA PRO A 255 -24.20 -39.32 5.95
C PRO A 255 -25.06 -40.29 5.11
N PRO A 256 -24.50 -41.39 4.58
CA PRO A 256 -25.26 -42.33 3.76
C PRO A 256 -26.48 -42.85 4.53
N ILE A 257 -27.66 -42.75 3.90
CA ILE A 257 -28.88 -43.38 4.40
C ILE A 257 -28.75 -44.88 4.22
N ASP A 258 -28.57 -45.60 5.32
CA ASP A 258 -28.53 -47.06 5.37
C ASP A 258 -29.96 -47.60 5.53
N THR A 259 -30.56 -48.17 4.46
CA THR A 259 -31.88 -48.84 4.43
C THR A 259 -32.14 -49.39 3.00
N VAL A 260 -32.64 -50.61 2.73
CA VAL A 260 -32.99 -51.81 3.53
C VAL A 260 -32.69 -53.09 2.71
N ASP A 261 -32.49 -54.20 3.41
CA ASP A 261 -32.56 -55.62 2.98
C ASP A 261 -33.56 -55.94 1.82
N PRO A 262 -33.14 -56.64 0.74
CA PRO A 262 -33.99 -56.96 -0.41
C PRO A 262 -34.80 -58.26 -0.21
N ASN A 263 -35.93 -58.20 0.51
CA ASN A 263 -36.87 -59.34 0.53
C ASN A 263 -38.35 -58.98 0.73
N ALA A 264 -39.04 -58.60 -0.36
CA ALA A 264 -40.49 -58.71 -0.49
C ALA A 264 -40.88 -58.97 -1.95
N THR A 265 -41.73 -59.96 -2.19
CA THR A 265 -42.06 -60.47 -3.53
C THR A 265 -43.49 -60.12 -3.97
N ALA A 266 -43.69 -60.12 -5.30
CA ALA A 266 -44.95 -60.33 -6.03
C ALA A 266 -45.86 -59.12 -6.42
N ASN A 267 -45.66 -58.65 -7.67
CA ASN A 267 -46.61 -58.76 -8.81
C ASN A 267 -47.94 -57.91 -8.79
N PRO A 268 -48.67 -57.77 -9.92
CA PRO A 268 -48.54 -56.59 -10.80
C PRO A 268 -49.89 -55.96 -11.22
N ASP A 269 -49.86 -54.86 -11.99
CA ASP A 269 -50.73 -54.77 -13.18
C ASP A 269 -50.17 -53.81 -14.26
N THR A 270 -50.73 -53.96 -15.47
CA THR A 270 -50.49 -53.37 -16.79
C THR A 270 -50.75 -51.85 -16.87
N THR A 271 -50.41 -51.06 -17.91
CA THR A 271 -50.24 -51.24 -19.39
C THR A 271 -49.12 -50.31 -19.92
N ALA A 272 -48.23 -50.67 -20.87
CA ALA A 272 -48.42 -50.73 -22.34
C ALA A 272 -48.76 -49.33 -22.98
N ILE A 273 -48.24 -48.83 -24.12
CA ILE A 273 -47.51 -49.39 -25.30
C ILE A 273 -46.49 -48.30 -25.87
N PRO A 274 -45.87 -48.31 -27.10
CA PRO A 274 -44.41 -48.53 -27.20
C PRO A 274 -43.59 -47.61 -28.19
N ASP A 275 -42.33 -48.01 -28.44
CA ASP A 275 -41.53 -48.01 -29.70
C ASP A 275 -41.47 -46.77 -30.64
N THR A 276 -40.31 -46.10 -30.82
CA THR A 276 -39.13 -46.38 -31.70
C THR A 276 -39.31 -45.98 -33.20
N PRO A 277 -38.29 -46.01 -34.11
CA PRO A 277 -36.82 -45.92 -33.99
C PRO A 277 -36.12 -44.95 -35.00
N SER A 278 -34.79 -44.82 -34.86
CA SER A 278 -33.71 -44.79 -35.91
C SER A 278 -33.85 -44.08 -37.26
N ASP A 279 -32.76 -43.44 -37.73
CA ASP A 279 -31.90 -44.13 -38.73
C ASP A 279 -30.41 -43.69 -38.70
N GLN A 280 -29.52 -44.57 -39.17
CA GLN A 280 -28.10 -44.34 -39.44
C GLN A 280 -27.83 -44.43 -40.96
N THR A 281 -26.83 -43.72 -41.48
CA THR A 281 -26.06 -44.20 -42.64
C THR A 281 -24.59 -43.78 -42.54
N ASP A 282 -23.71 -44.77 -42.36
CA ASP A 282 -22.30 -44.70 -42.75
C ASP A 282 -22.14 -44.84 -44.28
N THR A 283 -20.99 -44.45 -44.84
CA THR A 283 -20.01 -45.38 -45.48
C THR A 283 -18.81 -44.62 -46.09
N GLU A 284 -17.64 -45.27 -46.01
CA GLU A 284 -16.27 -44.87 -46.36
C GLU A 284 -15.99 -44.56 -47.85
N SER A 285 -14.80 -43.98 -48.16
CA SER A 285 -13.81 -44.65 -49.03
C SER A 285 -12.38 -44.07 -49.00
N GLN A 286 -11.45 -44.84 -48.40
CA GLN A 286 -10.08 -45.20 -48.84
C GLN A 286 -8.95 -44.17 -49.18
N THR A 287 -7.84 -44.33 -48.46
CA THR A 287 -6.44 -43.91 -48.79
C THR A 287 -5.74 -44.95 -49.70
N PRO A 288 -4.74 -44.56 -50.54
CA PRO A 288 -3.30 -44.79 -50.23
C PRO A 288 -2.34 -43.72 -50.85
N THR A 289 -1.00 -43.69 -50.74
CA THR A 289 0.04 -44.09 -49.74
C THR A 289 1.38 -43.41 -50.14
N ALA A 290 2.37 -43.28 -49.23
CA ALA A 290 3.68 -42.60 -49.42
C ALA A 290 4.77 -43.42 -50.16
N SER A 291 5.90 -42.79 -50.57
CA SER A 291 7.29 -43.24 -50.24
C SER A 291 8.45 -42.43 -50.90
N ALA A 292 9.46 -42.07 -50.07
CA ALA A 292 10.93 -42.04 -50.25
C ALA A 292 11.74 -41.22 -51.32
N ASP A 293 12.95 -40.87 -50.87
CA ASP A 293 14.12 -40.13 -51.44
C ASP A 293 15.08 -41.05 -52.27
N PRO A 294 16.04 -40.57 -53.11
CA PRO A 294 17.42 -40.27 -52.64
C PRO A 294 18.27 -39.18 -53.37
N SER A 295 19.36 -38.77 -52.70
CA SER A 295 20.57 -37.94 -53.06
C SER A 295 21.31 -38.18 -54.42
N VAL A 296 22.35 -37.45 -54.92
CA VAL A 296 23.62 -36.90 -54.33
C VAL A 296 24.30 -35.79 -55.23
N SER A 297 25.31 -35.06 -54.69
CA SER A 297 26.56 -34.55 -55.36
C SER A 297 26.55 -33.16 -56.06
N GLN A 298 27.58 -32.29 -56.00
CA GLN A 298 28.82 -32.19 -55.20
C GLN A 298 29.40 -30.73 -55.21
N ALA A 299 30.45 -30.44 -54.41
CA ALA A 299 31.13 -29.14 -54.28
C ALA A 299 32.23 -28.89 -55.35
N PRO A 300 32.92 -27.73 -55.37
CA PRO A 300 34.04 -27.43 -54.44
C PRO A 300 33.96 -25.97 -53.87
N ASP A 301 34.92 -25.36 -53.18
CA ASP A 301 36.31 -25.71 -52.79
C ASP A 301 36.69 -25.08 -51.40
N SER A 302 37.97 -24.79 -51.16
CA SER A 302 38.63 -24.64 -49.85
C SER A 302 39.37 -23.31 -49.66
N THR A 303 39.45 -22.77 -48.43
CA THR A 303 40.59 -21.99 -47.85
C THR A 303 40.33 -21.68 -46.34
N PRO A 304 41.33 -21.32 -45.49
CA PRO A 304 41.59 -22.13 -44.29
C PRO A 304 41.30 -21.49 -42.92
N THR A 305 41.26 -22.37 -41.90
CA THR A 305 41.19 -22.08 -40.47
C THR A 305 42.49 -21.48 -39.91
N PRO A 306 42.45 -20.47 -39.03
CA PRO A 306 43.61 -20.03 -38.24
C PRO A 306 43.87 -20.92 -37.01
N SER A 307 45.13 -21.32 -36.82
CA SER A 307 45.66 -22.03 -35.65
C SER A 307 45.66 -21.15 -34.39
N PRO A 308 45.58 -21.71 -33.15
CA PRO A 308 45.72 -20.93 -31.92
C PRO A 308 47.13 -20.32 -31.78
N SER A 309 47.17 -19.14 -31.16
CA SER A 309 48.39 -18.37 -30.86
C SER A 309 48.50 -18.16 -29.33
N PRO A 310 49.72 -18.05 -28.74
CA PRO A 310 49.93 -18.47 -27.36
C PRO A 310 49.56 -17.44 -26.28
N THR A 311 49.37 -17.97 -25.07
CA THR A 311 49.14 -17.26 -23.81
C THR A 311 50.17 -16.15 -23.56
N PRO A 312 49.75 -14.89 -23.29
CA PRO A 312 50.65 -13.87 -22.78
C PRO A 312 50.98 -14.14 -21.31
N THR A 313 52.27 -14.35 -21.01
CA THR A 313 52.80 -14.54 -19.66
C THR A 313 52.49 -13.32 -18.77
N ARG A 314 51.81 -13.55 -17.64
CA ARG A 314 51.51 -12.49 -16.66
C ARG A 314 52.80 -12.04 -15.95
N SER A 315 53.24 -10.82 -16.24
CA SER A 315 54.37 -10.19 -15.53
C SER A 315 54.04 -9.97 -14.05
N THR A 316 55.03 -10.17 -13.19
CA THR A 316 54.91 -10.04 -11.74
C THR A 316 54.91 -8.56 -11.31
N GLY A 317 53.75 -8.08 -10.85
CA GLY A 317 53.55 -6.80 -10.14
C GLY A 317 53.10 -7.03 -8.70
N PRO A 318 53.19 -6.02 -7.81
CA PRO A 318 53.52 -6.21 -6.41
C PRO A 318 52.47 -6.94 -5.57
N THR A 319 52.96 -7.66 -4.57
CA THR A 319 52.18 -8.34 -3.54
C THR A 319 51.34 -7.33 -2.76
N PHE A 320 50.03 -7.32 -2.98
CA PHE A 320 49.10 -6.61 -2.09
C PHE A 320 49.06 -7.34 -0.74
N SER A 321 49.24 -6.60 0.35
CA SER A 321 49.00 -7.11 1.71
C SER A 321 47.61 -7.72 1.83
N PRO A 322 47.42 -8.76 2.67
CA PRO A 322 46.10 -9.33 2.90
C PRO A 322 45.15 -8.25 3.42
N ARG A 323 43.97 -8.17 2.79
CA ARG A 323 42.83 -7.35 3.22
C ARG A 323 42.57 -7.61 4.71
N PRO A 324 42.35 -6.58 5.55
CA PRO A 324 42.02 -6.81 6.94
C PRO A 324 40.75 -7.66 7.02
N THR A 325 40.86 -8.81 7.68
CA THR A 325 39.71 -9.64 8.03
C THR A 325 38.88 -8.85 9.02
N PHE A 326 37.71 -8.36 8.60
CA PHE A 326 36.72 -7.86 9.52
C PHE A 326 36.35 -9.01 10.46
N SER A 327 36.65 -8.83 11.76
CA SER A 327 36.08 -9.67 12.80
C SER A 327 34.57 -9.63 12.64
N PRO A 328 33.84 -10.76 12.82
CA PRO A 328 32.39 -10.68 12.94
C PRO A 328 32.05 -9.65 14.02
N GLY A 329 31.17 -8.71 13.67
CA GLY A 329 30.57 -7.81 14.65
C GLY A 329 29.83 -8.62 15.71
N PRO A 330 29.55 -8.03 16.89
CA PRO A 330 28.88 -8.76 17.96
C PRO A 330 27.57 -9.35 17.44
N THR A 331 27.44 -10.68 17.51
CA THR A 331 26.17 -11.37 17.27
C THR A 331 25.14 -10.76 18.21
N LEU A 332 24.09 -10.15 17.65
CA LEU A 332 23.00 -9.62 18.45
C LEU A 332 22.38 -10.77 19.24
N SER A 333 22.38 -10.65 20.57
CA SER A 333 21.66 -11.58 21.43
C SER A 333 20.17 -11.55 21.05
N PRO A 334 19.49 -12.70 20.96
CA PRO A 334 18.04 -12.70 20.72
C PRO A 334 17.34 -11.92 21.84
N ILE A 335 16.64 -10.86 21.45
CA ILE A 335 15.86 -10.03 22.37
C ILE A 335 14.70 -10.89 22.90
N PRO A 336 14.38 -10.90 24.22
CA PRO A 336 13.38 -11.81 24.76
C PRO A 336 11.98 -11.59 24.16
N GLY A 337 11.53 -12.56 23.34
CA GLY A 337 10.19 -12.56 22.77
C GLY A 337 9.11 -12.83 23.81
N GLY A 338 8.03 -12.05 23.74
CA GLY A 338 6.82 -12.23 24.53
C GLY A 338 5.59 -11.82 23.73
N GLY A 339 4.57 -12.69 23.69
CA GLY A 339 3.41 -12.58 22.80
C GLY A 339 3.64 -13.34 21.49
N SER A 340 2.66 -14.15 21.07
CA SER A 340 2.76 -15.00 19.87
C SER A 340 3.07 -14.18 18.62
N GLY A 341 4.29 -14.31 18.11
CA GLY A 341 4.73 -13.61 16.91
C GLY A 341 3.90 -14.01 15.68
N CYS A 342 3.88 -13.11 14.70
CA CYS A 342 3.30 -13.38 13.38
C CYS A 342 3.89 -14.68 12.80
N ALA A 343 3.04 -15.54 12.21
CA ALA A 343 3.48 -16.83 11.66
C ALA A 343 4.37 -16.68 10.41
N GLY A 344 4.38 -15.50 9.81
CA GLY A 344 5.32 -15.03 8.80
C GLY A 344 5.56 -13.52 9.02
N TYR A 345 5.71 -12.77 7.93
CA TYR A 345 5.84 -11.31 8.00
C TYR A 345 4.67 -10.64 8.75
N PRO A 346 4.89 -9.47 9.39
CA PRO A 346 3.83 -8.78 10.11
C PRO A 346 2.64 -8.39 9.25
N THR A 347 1.44 -8.50 9.82
CA THR A 347 0.18 -8.14 9.17
C THR A 347 -0.74 -7.40 10.15
N PRO A 348 -1.82 -6.74 9.69
CA PRO A 348 -2.83 -6.13 10.56
C PRO A 348 -3.47 -7.09 11.57
N ALA A 349 -3.39 -8.41 11.36
CA ALA A 349 -4.01 -9.41 12.22
C ALA A 349 -3.14 -9.81 13.43
N CYS A 350 -1.83 -9.55 13.39
CA CYS A 350 -0.87 -9.88 14.44
C CYS A 350 -0.07 -8.67 14.97
N THR A 351 -0.47 -7.46 14.57
CA THR A 351 0.10 -6.18 14.99
C THR A 351 -1.00 -5.18 15.35
N GLY A 352 -0.64 -4.14 16.10
CA GLY A 352 -1.60 -3.18 16.60
C GLY A 352 -2.28 -3.65 17.88
N VAL A 353 -3.35 -2.94 18.26
CA VAL A 353 -4.16 -3.28 19.44
C VAL A 353 -4.70 -4.71 19.33
N PRO A 354 -4.43 -5.60 20.31
CA PRO A 354 -4.93 -6.98 20.26
C PRO A 354 -6.47 -7.02 20.19
N PRO A 355 -7.07 -7.86 19.32
CA PRO A 355 -8.52 -8.00 19.21
C PRO A 355 -9.22 -8.26 20.55
N GLY A 356 -10.32 -7.55 20.81
CA GLY A 356 -11.08 -7.66 22.06
C GLY A 356 -10.51 -6.84 23.24
N THR A 357 -9.40 -6.13 23.06
CA THR A 357 -8.89 -5.18 24.07
C THR A 357 -9.89 -4.06 24.33
N LYS A 358 -10.28 -3.87 25.59
CA LYS A 358 -11.17 -2.77 26.02
C LYS A 358 -10.35 -1.52 26.27
N LEU A 359 -10.40 -0.57 25.34
CA LEU A 359 -9.66 0.68 25.44
C LEU A 359 -10.35 1.69 26.38
N THR A 360 -9.55 2.40 27.18
CA THR A 360 -10.00 3.55 27.96
C THR A 360 -9.63 4.84 27.24
N GLU A 361 -10.61 5.62 26.80
CA GLU A 361 -10.35 6.92 26.15
C GLU A 361 -9.72 7.91 27.14
N LEU A 362 -8.61 8.52 26.74
CA LEU A 362 -7.93 9.58 27.48
C LEU A 362 -8.32 10.96 26.95
N LYS A 363 -8.66 11.85 27.88
CA LYS A 363 -8.93 13.25 27.55
C LYS A 363 -7.64 13.95 27.13
N LEU A 364 -7.69 14.60 25.97
CA LEU A 364 -6.66 15.51 25.49
C LEU A 364 -6.40 16.59 26.56
N ASN A 365 -5.13 16.86 26.85
CA ASN A 365 -4.69 17.74 27.94
C ASN A 365 -3.79 18.89 27.47
N MET A 366 -3.48 18.94 26.17
CA MET A 366 -2.72 20.00 25.52
C MET A 366 -3.42 20.45 24.24
N ASP A 367 -3.69 21.74 24.15
CA ASP A 367 -4.19 22.49 22.98
C ASP A 367 -5.46 21.94 22.29
N GLY A 368 -6.18 21.02 22.94
CA GLY A 368 -7.36 20.35 22.39
C GLY A 368 -7.05 19.30 21.31
N ASP A 369 -5.77 18.96 21.13
CA ASP A 369 -5.27 18.05 20.08
C ASP A 369 -4.47 16.86 20.65
N SER A 370 -3.78 17.07 21.78
CA SER A 370 -2.76 16.13 22.24
C SER A 370 -2.96 15.68 23.70
N VAL A 371 -2.56 14.44 23.99
CA VAL A 371 -2.22 13.98 25.34
C VAL A 371 -0.72 14.13 25.55
N ARG A 372 -0.34 15.07 26.39
CA ARG A 372 1.03 15.27 26.85
C ARG A 372 1.33 14.46 28.10
N ILE A 373 2.40 13.68 28.04
CA ILE A 373 2.98 12.94 29.18
C ILE A 373 4.18 13.72 29.74
N THR A 374 4.20 13.95 31.05
CA THR A 374 5.20 14.78 31.76
C THR A 374 5.88 14.05 32.92
N GLN A 375 5.46 12.83 33.26
CA GLN A 375 6.02 12.05 34.35
C GLN A 375 6.91 10.91 33.80
N PRO A 376 8.17 10.80 34.24
CA PRO A 376 9.04 9.69 33.82
C PRO A 376 8.51 8.34 34.32
N GLY A 377 8.67 7.29 33.52
CA GLY A 377 8.18 5.95 33.85
C GLY A 377 6.66 5.77 33.70
N THR A 378 5.94 6.70 33.05
CA THR A 378 4.50 6.53 32.78
C THR A 378 4.25 5.33 31.89
N VAL A 379 3.29 4.49 32.29
CA VAL A 379 2.78 3.37 31.49
C VAL A 379 1.39 3.70 30.99
N LEU A 380 1.21 3.66 29.68
CA LEU A 380 -0.07 3.71 28.98
C LEU A 380 -0.38 2.29 28.51
N ASN A 381 -1.45 1.68 29.03
CA ASN A 381 -1.86 0.33 28.66
C ASN A 381 -3.36 0.30 28.40
N ALA A 382 -3.78 -0.28 27.27
CA ALA A 382 -5.18 -0.36 26.86
C ALA A 382 -5.89 1.01 26.88
N VAL A 383 -5.25 2.04 26.31
CA VAL A 383 -5.83 3.39 26.18
C VAL A 383 -6.14 3.75 24.74
N HIS A 384 -7.12 4.62 24.55
CA HIS A 384 -7.40 5.29 23.27
C HIS A 384 -7.11 6.78 23.42
N ILE A 385 -6.30 7.35 22.53
CA ILE A 385 -6.02 8.78 22.45
C ILE A 385 -6.62 9.27 21.12
N PRO A 386 -7.67 10.11 21.12
CA PRO A 386 -8.35 10.57 19.90
C PRO A 386 -7.58 11.67 19.13
N GLY A 387 -6.27 11.76 19.35
CA GLY A 387 -5.37 12.79 18.83
C GLY A 387 -3.91 12.35 19.01
N SER A 388 -2.96 13.29 19.09
CA SER A 388 -1.54 12.94 19.19
C SER A 388 -1.09 12.65 20.63
N LEU A 389 -0.03 11.84 20.78
CA LEU A 389 0.65 11.54 22.03
C LEU A 389 1.99 12.29 22.07
N LEU A 390 2.07 13.33 22.90
CA LEU A 390 3.29 14.12 23.10
C LEU A 390 4.05 13.65 24.35
N ILE A 391 5.24 13.09 24.16
CA ILE A 391 6.07 12.56 25.24
C ILE A 391 7.09 13.61 25.64
N THR A 392 6.99 14.11 26.88
CA THR A 392 7.93 15.07 27.48
C THR A 392 8.55 14.55 28.76
N ALA A 393 8.67 13.22 28.87
CA ALA A 393 9.30 12.53 29.98
C ALA A 393 9.94 11.21 29.53
N ASP A 394 10.99 10.79 30.23
CA ASP A 394 11.80 9.61 29.88
C ASP A 394 11.20 8.29 30.39
N ASN A 395 11.57 7.19 29.74
CA ASN A 395 11.13 5.82 30.04
C ASN A 395 9.59 5.65 30.02
N VAL A 396 8.91 6.25 29.03
CA VAL A 396 7.47 6.04 28.82
C VAL A 396 7.23 4.69 28.13
N THR A 397 6.21 3.95 28.56
CA THR A 397 5.83 2.65 27.98
C THR A 397 4.40 2.73 27.45
N ILE A 398 4.18 2.34 26.21
CA ILE A 398 2.86 2.29 25.56
C ILE A 398 2.58 0.85 25.13
N THR A 399 1.45 0.27 25.55
CA THR A 399 1.07 -1.11 25.23
C THR A 399 -0.42 -1.23 24.93
N ASN A 400 -0.81 -2.13 24.03
CA ASN A 400 -2.23 -2.46 23.77
C ASN A 400 -3.11 -1.24 23.42
N SER A 401 -2.55 -0.16 22.87
CA SER A 401 -3.19 1.17 22.84
C SER A 401 -3.44 1.70 21.43
N GLN A 402 -4.48 2.52 21.26
CA GLN A 402 -4.78 3.23 20.02
C GLN A 402 -4.45 4.72 20.17
N ILE A 403 -3.74 5.28 19.21
CA ILE A 403 -3.44 6.71 19.12
C ILE A 403 -3.89 7.16 17.73
N ASP A 404 -4.88 8.04 17.62
CA ASP A 404 -5.45 8.45 16.32
C ASP A 404 -4.67 9.57 15.62
N GLY A 405 -3.61 10.07 16.26
CA GLY A 405 -2.61 10.96 15.69
C GLY A 405 -1.20 10.38 15.85
N GLN A 406 -0.20 11.27 15.95
CA GLN A 406 1.22 10.89 16.00
C GLN A 406 1.67 10.49 17.41
N ILE A 407 2.78 9.74 17.52
CA ILE A 407 3.60 9.68 18.75
C ILE A 407 4.84 10.55 18.57
N ILE A 408 4.99 11.54 19.46
CA ILE A 408 6.02 12.60 19.39
C ILE A 408 6.95 12.49 20.61
N GLY A 409 8.13 11.93 20.41
CA GLY A 409 9.21 11.78 21.41
C GLY A 409 10.17 12.97 21.53
N VAL A 410 9.85 14.12 20.95
CA VAL A 410 10.71 15.32 20.95
C VAL A 410 9.91 16.57 21.31
N TYR A 411 10.45 17.40 22.21
CA TYR A 411 9.86 18.67 22.61
C TYR A 411 10.94 19.63 23.11
N ASP A 412 10.86 20.92 22.74
CA ASP A 412 11.80 21.97 23.14
C ASP A 412 13.28 21.58 22.91
N ASN A 413 13.57 21.00 21.74
CA ASN A 413 14.87 20.43 21.35
C ASN A 413 15.43 19.31 22.25
N LYS A 414 14.65 18.79 23.20
CA LYS A 414 14.97 17.58 23.98
C LYS A 414 14.24 16.37 23.39
N ARG A 415 14.95 15.25 23.28
CA ARG A 415 14.39 13.91 23.00
C ARG A 415 14.12 13.16 24.29
N TYR A 416 13.14 12.26 24.26
CA TYR A 416 12.64 11.52 25.40
C TYR A 416 12.50 10.05 25.05
N SER A 417 13.01 9.18 25.91
CA SER A 417 13.01 7.74 25.68
C SER A 417 11.63 7.11 25.88
N PHE A 418 11.20 6.25 24.94
CA PHE A 418 9.94 5.52 25.07
C PHE A 418 9.96 4.13 24.40
N THR A 419 9.02 3.28 24.80
CA THR A 419 8.74 2.00 24.15
C THR A 419 7.27 1.94 23.77
N VAL A 420 6.97 1.34 22.63
CA VAL A 420 5.60 1.11 22.15
C VAL A 420 5.47 -0.31 21.61
N SER A 421 4.52 -1.08 22.13
CA SER A 421 4.19 -2.41 21.58
C SER A 421 2.70 -2.65 21.44
N ASP A 422 2.33 -3.57 20.54
CA ASP A 422 0.95 -4.07 20.42
C ASP A 422 -0.07 -2.93 20.29
N SER A 423 0.26 -1.88 19.52
CA SER A 423 -0.46 -0.61 19.52
C SER A 423 -0.70 -0.10 18.11
N THR A 424 -1.88 0.48 17.87
CA THR A 424 -2.30 1.00 16.57
C THR A 424 -2.16 2.51 16.54
N ILE A 425 -1.42 3.02 15.57
CA ILE A 425 -1.12 4.45 15.40
C ILE A 425 -1.78 4.92 14.11
N GLY A 426 -2.48 6.04 14.22
CA GLY A 426 -3.11 6.77 13.13
C GLY A 426 -4.56 6.38 12.80
N PRO A 427 -5.24 7.26 12.06
CA PRO A 427 -6.69 7.27 11.92
C PRO A 427 -7.24 6.21 10.94
N THR A 428 -8.55 5.97 11.00
CA THR A 428 -9.28 5.13 10.03
C THR A 428 -9.69 5.87 8.76
N ASN A 429 -9.87 7.19 8.83
CA ASN A 429 -10.78 7.93 7.96
C ASN A 429 -10.16 9.12 7.22
N ARG A 430 -8.85 9.33 7.36
CA ARG A 430 -8.09 10.42 6.73
C ARG A 430 -6.65 10.00 6.49
N CYS A 431 -5.90 10.86 5.79
CA CYS A 431 -4.46 10.71 5.61
C CYS A 431 -3.72 11.93 6.16
N ASP A 432 -3.04 11.77 7.29
CA ASP A 432 -2.24 12.82 7.90
C ASP A 432 -0.85 12.83 7.27
N THR A 433 -0.41 13.97 6.73
CA THR A 433 0.90 14.10 6.06
C THR A 433 2.11 13.92 6.97
N ALA A 434 1.90 13.95 8.29
CA ALA A 434 2.93 13.81 9.30
C ALA A 434 3.21 12.34 9.66
N PRO A 435 4.42 11.97 10.11
CA PRO A 435 4.78 10.59 10.43
C PRO A 435 4.03 10.02 11.63
N GLY A 436 3.72 8.72 11.59
CA GLY A 436 3.06 8.04 12.70
C GLY A 436 3.87 8.06 14.01
N ILE A 437 5.17 7.78 13.95
CA ILE A 437 6.07 7.80 15.12
C ILE A 437 7.35 8.59 14.81
N LEU A 438 7.74 9.47 15.73
CA LEU A 438 9.00 10.22 15.75
C LEU A 438 9.50 10.39 17.21
N ASP A 439 10.78 10.61 17.51
CA ASP A 439 11.90 10.93 16.63
C ASP A 439 13.14 10.04 16.84
N ALA A 440 13.48 9.72 18.09
CA ALA A 440 14.63 8.89 18.43
C ALA A 440 14.50 8.26 19.83
N ASP A 441 15.52 7.51 20.26
CA ASP A 441 15.59 6.85 21.57
C ASP A 441 14.36 5.97 21.90
N PHE A 442 13.82 5.28 20.88
CA PHE A 442 12.59 4.49 20.99
C PHE A 442 12.69 3.05 20.48
N THR A 443 11.85 2.19 21.04
CA THR A 443 11.60 0.83 20.53
C THR A 443 10.13 0.64 20.16
N ALA A 444 9.86 0.23 18.92
CA ALA A 444 8.55 -0.16 18.42
C ALA A 444 8.51 -1.67 18.16
N THR A 445 7.50 -2.39 18.64
CA THR A 445 7.35 -3.84 18.45
C THR A 445 5.90 -4.24 18.21
N ARG A 446 5.59 -4.92 17.10
CA ARG A 446 4.19 -5.26 16.71
C ARG A 446 3.26 -4.04 16.65
N VAL A 447 3.78 -2.92 16.19
CA VAL A 447 3.00 -1.69 15.96
C VAL A 447 2.29 -1.79 14.61
N HIS A 448 1.05 -1.29 14.54
CA HIS A 448 0.32 -1.10 13.28
C HIS A 448 0.19 0.41 13.02
N ILE A 449 0.92 0.94 12.03
CA ILE A 449 0.76 2.32 11.57
C ILE A 449 -0.14 2.37 10.34
N ARG A 450 -1.12 3.27 10.33
CA ARG A 450 -2.04 3.52 9.21
C ARG A 450 -2.44 4.99 9.15
N GLY A 451 -2.99 5.45 8.03
CA GLY A 451 -3.57 6.80 7.95
C GLY A 451 -2.55 7.93 8.09
N HIS A 452 -1.26 7.61 7.96
CA HIS A 452 -0.14 8.55 7.90
C HIS A 452 0.56 8.49 6.54
N GLY A 453 1.07 9.64 6.11
CA GLY A 453 1.95 9.80 4.96
C GLY A 453 3.24 9.03 5.16
N ASP A 454 3.87 9.18 6.32
CA ASP A 454 5.09 8.48 6.70
C ASP A 454 4.85 7.53 7.88
N GLY A 455 5.54 6.40 7.91
CA GLY A 455 5.46 5.45 9.01
C GLY A 455 6.27 5.93 10.22
N PHE A 456 7.60 5.95 10.03
CA PHE A 456 8.57 6.34 11.04
C PHE A 456 9.48 7.46 10.51
N SER A 457 9.65 8.53 11.29
CA SER A 457 10.65 9.56 11.02
C SER A 457 11.75 9.52 12.09
N VAL A 458 13.00 9.42 11.66
CA VAL A 458 14.17 9.21 12.53
C VAL A 458 15.20 10.31 12.34
N SER A 459 15.20 11.30 13.24
CA SER A 459 16.16 12.42 13.23
C SER A 459 17.21 12.35 14.36
N GLY A 460 17.33 11.21 15.05
CA GLY A 460 18.30 11.01 16.13
C GLY A 460 18.72 9.55 16.33
N ASP A 461 19.49 9.29 17.39
CA ASP A 461 20.12 7.99 17.65
C ASP A 461 19.18 6.99 18.34
N ASN A 462 19.55 5.70 18.32
CA ASN A 462 18.98 4.60 19.10
C ASN A 462 17.49 4.30 18.81
N VAL A 463 17.20 3.86 17.58
CA VAL A 463 15.84 3.45 17.16
C VAL A 463 15.81 1.97 16.81
N THR A 464 14.86 1.23 17.39
CA THR A 464 14.57 -0.16 17.03
C THR A 464 13.10 -0.30 16.64
N ILE A 465 12.85 -0.79 15.43
CA ILE A 465 11.51 -1.04 14.89
C ILE A 465 11.50 -2.50 14.43
N GLN A 466 10.68 -3.31 15.09
CA GLN A 466 10.60 -4.74 14.79
C GLN A 466 9.17 -5.29 14.79
N ASP A 467 8.96 -6.39 14.08
CA ASP A 467 7.69 -7.13 14.01
C ASP A 467 6.47 -6.26 13.65
N SER A 468 6.67 -5.09 13.04
CA SER A 468 5.65 -4.04 12.89
C SER A 468 5.12 -3.97 11.45
N TYR A 469 3.89 -3.48 11.32
CA TYR A 469 3.19 -3.34 10.05
C TYR A 469 2.87 -1.86 9.79
N VAL A 470 3.16 -1.39 8.58
CA VAL A 470 2.93 -0.01 8.14
C VAL A 470 2.12 -0.02 6.85
N LEU A 471 0.92 0.55 6.87
CA LEU A 471 0.10 0.81 5.69
C LEU A 471 0.03 2.31 5.44
N LEU A 472 0.86 2.80 4.53
CA LEU A 472 0.88 4.22 4.20
C LEU A 472 -0.34 4.61 3.37
N CYS A 473 -0.79 5.82 3.60
CA CYS A 473 -1.64 6.57 2.68
C CYS A 473 -0.82 7.74 2.12
N SER A 474 -1.37 8.50 1.17
CA SER A 474 -0.77 9.79 0.83
C SER A 474 -1.76 10.77 0.21
N ASN A 475 -1.49 12.05 0.39
CA ASN A 475 -2.13 13.16 -0.32
C ASN A 475 -1.31 13.51 -1.59
N PRO A 476 -1.85 14.32 -2.51
CA PRO A 476 -1.17 14.64 -3.77
C PRO A 476 0.08 15.50 -3.54
N GLY A 477 1.25 14.95 -3.86
CA GLY A 477 2.54 15.64 -3.67
C GLY A 477 3.24 15.36 -2.34
N ASP A 478 2.65 14.49 -1.49
CA ASP A 478 3.35 13.90 -0.35
C ASP A 478 4.52 13.02 -0.83
N HIS A 479 5.48 12.82 0.06
CA HIS A 479 6.70 12.04 -0.17
C HIS A 479 6.70 10.76 0.67
N SER A 480 5.56 10.09 0.79
CA SER A 480 5.31 9.01 1.74
C SER A 480 6.43 7.98 1.85
N ASP A 481 6.99 7.84 3.06
CA ASP A 481 8.08 6.93 3.40
C ASP A 481 7.72 5.97 4.54
N GLY A 482 8.06 4.68 4.38
CA GLY A 482 7.79 3.69 5.43
C GLY A 482 8.66 3.94 6.66
N ILE A 483 9.95 4.18 6.41
CA ILE A 483 10.88 4.79 7.35
C ILE A 483 11.77 5.80 6.62
N GLN A 484 11.82 7.02 7.14
CA GLN A 484 12.71 8.08 6.68
C GLN A 484 13.73 8.45 7.77
N THR A 485 15.00 8.62 7.38
CA THR A 485 15.98 9.36 8.18
C THR A 485 15.94 10.85 7.85
N VAL A 486 15.97 11.72 8.85
CA VAL A 486 16.04 13.18 8.68
C VAL A 486 17.27 13.73 9.39
N GLY A 487 18.32 14.01 8.64
CA GLY A 487 19.63 14.36 9.21
C GLY A 487 20.37 13.18 9.85
N ALA A 488 21.45 13.47 10.59
CA ALA A 488 22.40 12.45 10.99
C ALA A 488 22.01 11.69 12.28
N SER A 489 22.05 10.36 12.21
CA SER A 489 21.62 9.44 13.28
C SER A 489 22.52 8.20 13.42
N LYS A 490 22.33 7.42 14.49
CA LYS A 490 23.07 6.17 14.76
C LYS A 490 22.19 5.09 15.37
N ASN A 491 22.63 3.84 15.26
CA ASN A 491 22.02 2.67 15.91
C ASN A 491 20.54 2.53 15.52
N LEU A 492 20.31 2.34 14.21
CA LEU A 492 18.97 2.15 13.64
C LEU A 492 18.77 0.68 13.26
N THR A 493 17.78 0.03 13.85
CA THR A 493 17.33 -1.32 13.49
C THR A 493 15.91 -1.26 12.94
N PHE A 494 15.73 -1.77 11.72
CA PHE A 494 14.45 -1.96 11.04
C PHE A 494 14.37 -3.43 10.61
N HIS A 495 13.88 -4.29 11.50
CA HIS A 495 13.96 -5.74 11.37
C HIS A 495 12.58 -6.42 11.34
N HIS A 496 12.36 -7.34 10.41
CA HIS A 496 11.13 -8.13 10.36
C HIS A 496 9.85 -7.30 10.37
N ASN A 497 9.79 -6.25 9.55
CA ASN A 497 8.61 -5.40 9.39
C ASN A 497 7.94 -5.63 8.02
N THR A 498 6.66 -5.29 7.92
CA THR A 498 5.95 -5.16 6.64
C THR A 498 5.63 -3.70 6.37
N VAL A 499 5.96 -3.23 5.17
CA VAL A 499 5.62 -1.88 4.71
C VAL A 499 4.88 -1.93 3.39
N ASP A 500 3.67 -1.39 3.38
CA ASP A 500 2.76 -1.36 2.24
C ASP A 500 2.45 0.08 1.81
N GLN A 501 2.92 0.48 0.62
CA GLN A 501 2.62 1.76 -0.01
C GLN A 501 1.52 1.67 -1.09
N ARG A 502 0.82 0.54 -1.26
CA ARG A 502 -0.25 0.39 -2.27
C ARG A 502 -1.42 1.36 -2.09
N LYS A 503 -1.57 1.98 -0.91
CA LYS A 503 -2.56 3.04 -0.63
C LYS A 503 -1.98 4.46 -0.63
N ALA A 504 -0.70 4.63 -0.93
CA ALA A 504 0.00 5.91 -1.01
C ALA A 504 0.32 6.27 -2.47
N PRO A 505 -0.57 6.93 -3.24
CA PRO A 505 -0.33 7.21 -4.66
C PRO A 505 0.77 8.26 -4.94
N SER A 506 1.18 9.03 -3.94
CA SER A 506 2.37 9.90 -3.95
C SER A 506 3.30 9.40 -2.86
N HIS A 507 4.35 8.67 -3.25
CA HIS A 507 5.23 7.98 -2.32
C HIS A 507 6.69 8.10 -2.74
N THR A 508 7.60 7.92 -1.79
CA THR A 508 9.05 7.92 -2.02
C THR A 508 9.60 6.50 -1.90
N ALA A 509 9.65 5.88 -0.71
CA ALA A 509 10.08 4.50 -0.52
C ALA A 509 9.59 3.85 0.78
N PRO A 510 9.33 2.52 0.80
CA PRO A 510 9.22 1.75 2.04
C PRO A 510 10.42 1.90 2.98
N VAL A 511 11.63 2.08 2.45
CA VAL A 511 12.85 2.38 3.22
C VAL A 511 13.61 3.54 2.56
N PHE A 512 13.70 4.69 3.23
CA PHE A 512 14.33 5.92 2.73
C PHE A 512 15.45 6.44 3.65
N LEU A 513 16.61 5.79 3.57
CA LEU A 513 17.80 6.09 4.36
C LEU A 513 18.83 6.85 3.51
N VAL A 514 18.53 8.13 3.26
CA VAL A 514 19.32 9.03 2.41
C VAL A 514 20.07 10.13 3.17
N ASP A 515 19.95 10.16 4.49
CA ASP A 515 20.79 10.97 5.38
C ASP A 515 21.86 10.13 6.10
N ARG A 516 22.88 10.81 6.65
CA ARG A 516 24.07 10.15 7.20
C ARG A 516 23.75 9.35 8.47
N THR A 517 23.60 8.04 8.31
CA THR A 517 23.23 7.14 9.42
C THR A 517 24.34 6.10 9.68
N GLN A 518 24.63 5.76 10.94
CA GLN A 518 25.63 4.74 11.30
C GLN A 518 25.00 3.58 12.07
N GLY A 519 25.54 2.36 11.93
CA GLY A 519 24.98 1.19 12.61
C GLY A 519 23.55 0.89 12.17
N VAL A 520 23.32 0.90 10.85
CA VAL A 520 22.02 0.61 10.24
C VAL A 520 21.88 -0.89 10.00
N THR A 521 20.76 -1.46 10.44
CA THR A 521 20.32 -2.83 10.14
C THR A 521 18.92 -2.78 9.53
N VAL A 522 18.79 -3.19 8.27
CA VAL A 522 17.51 -3.32 7.55
C VAL A 522 17.41 -4.78 7.10
N THR A 523 16.80 -5.65 7.92
CA THR A 523 16.80 -7.08 7.61
C THR A 523 15.44 -7.76 7.76
N ASP A 524 15.24 -8.78 6.92
CA ASP A 524 14.11 -9.69 6.99
C ASP A 524 12.74 -8.98 6.87
N ASN A 525 12.67 -7.82 6.20
CA ASN A 525 11.43 -7.06 6.00
C ASN A 525 10.69 -7.49 4.71
N LEU A 526 9.36 -7.34 4.68
CA LEU A 526 8.52 -7.40 3.47
C LEU A 526 8.17 -5.99 3.02
N LEU A 527 8.56 -5.63 1.80
CA LEU A 527 8.48 -4.25 1.31
C LEU A 527 7.71 -4.17 -0.01
N ILE A 528 6.71 -3.30 -0.07
CA ILE A 528 5.76 -3.18 -1.17
C ILE A 528 5.64 -1.71 -1.59
N GLY A 529 5.84 -1.41 -2.86
CA GLY A 529 5.74 -0.04 -3.37
C GLY A 529 7.08 0.70 -3.45
N GLY A 530 7.00 2.00 -3.70
CA GLY A 530 8.13 2.91 -3.73
C GLY A 530 8.52 3.37 -5.14
N THR A 531 9.09 4.57 -5.22
CA THR A 531 9.83 4.99 -6.42
C THR A 531 11.05 4.10 -6.61
N TYR A 532 11.80 3.90 -5.52
CA TYR A 532 12.63 2.74 -5.30
C TYR A 532 12.22 2.08 -3.99
N THR A 533 12.03 0.77 -3.94
CA THR A 533 11.54 0.11 -2.72
C THR A 533 12.51 0.24 -1.54
N VAL A 534 13.82 0.12 -1.81
CA VAL A 534 14.87 0.29 -0.80
C VAL A 534 15.86 1.37 -1.24
N GLN A 535 15.99 2.45 -0.48
CA GLN A 535 16.99 3.51 -0.70
C GLN A 535 17.92 3.59 0.51
N ILE A 536 19.19 3.25 0.31
CA ILE A 536 20.25 3.32 1.34
C ILE A 536 21.47 3.93 0.67
N ARG A 537 21.63 5.25 0.80
CA ARG A 537 22.61 6.03 0.00
C ARG A 537 23.77 6.62 0.80
N THR A 538 23.61 6.76 2.12
CA THR A 538 24.53 7.51 2.99
C THR A 538 24.75 6.85 4.34
N ALA A 539 24.48 5.54 4.42
CA ALA A 539 24.68 4.74 5.63
C ALA A 539 25.88 3.78 5.48
N PRO A 540 27.13 4.26 5.70
CA PRO A 540 28.31 3.44 5.51
C PRO A 540 28.38 2.31 6.55
N GLY A 541 28.57 1.08 6.08
CA GLY A 541 28.53 -0.13 6.89
C GLY A 541 27.11 -0.62 7.21
N ALA A 542 26.08 -0.15 6.50
CA ALA A 542 24.71 -0.65 6.65
C ALA A 542 24.62 -2.14 6.31
N VAL A 543 23.82 -2.88 7.08
CA VAL A 543 23.48 -4.28 6.83
C VAL A 543 22.07 -4.34 6.24
N ALA A 544 21.95 -4.73 4.98
CA ALA A 544 20.68 -4.82 4.26
C ALA A 544 20.50 -6.25 3.75
N ARG A 545 19.83 -7.11 4.52
CA ARG A 545 19.80 -8.56 4.25
C ARG A 545 18.42 -9.21 4.32
N ASN A 546 18.22 -10.27 3.54
CA ASN A 546 17.01 -11.11 3.56
C ASN A 546 15.68 -10.36 3.35
N ASN A 547 15.72 -9.11 2.87
CA ASN A 547 14.49 -8.37 2.62
C ASN A 547 13.78 -8.94 1.38
N ALA A 548 12.47 -9.15 1.51
CA ALA A 548 11.60 -9.56 0.43
C ALA A 548 10.94 -8.31 -0.16
N VAL A 549 11.26 -7.99 -1.40
CA VAL A 549 10.63 -6.89 -2.15
C VAL A 549 9.58 -7.50 -3.06
N VAL A 550 8.33 -7.03 -2.98
CA VAL A 550 7.27 -7.54 -3.85
C VAL A 550 7.55 -7.10 -5.29
N ALA A 551 7.67 -8.09 -6.17
CA ALA A 551 7.97 -7.91 -7.58
C ALA A 551 6.97 -6.96 -8.26
N ASP A 552 7.48 -6.14 -9.16
CA ASP A 552 6.72 -5.20 -10.00
C ASP A 552 5.85 -4.19 -9.22
N SER A 553 6.13 -3.98 -7.92
CA SER A 553 5.42 -3.02 -7.07
C SER A 553 5.99 -1.59 -7.09
N TRP A 554 7.14 -1.36 -7.73
CA TRP A 554 7.88 -0.08 -7.71
C TRP A 554 7.77 0.72 -9.01
N ASN A 555 8.03 2.05 -8.96
CA ASN A 555 7.96 2.90 -10.16
C ASN A 555 9.25 2.95 -10.99
N TYR A 556 10.44 2.91 -10.37
CA TYR A 556 11.74 3.03 -11.07
C TYR A 556 12.62 1.79 -10.91
N GLY A 557 12.68 1.20 -9.71
CA GLY A 557 13.45 -0.01 -9.47
C GLY A 557 13.26 -0.56 -8.06
N PRO A 558 13.64 -1.83 -7.79
CA PRO A 558 13.49 -2.41 -6.46
C PRO A 558 14.44 -1.79 -5.42
N ALA A 559 15.58 -1.23 -5.83
CA ALA A 559 16.56 -0.68 -4.91
C ALA A 559 17.44 0.43 -5.53
N SER A 560 17.91 1.36 -4.70
CA SER A 560 18.90 2.41 -5.03
C SER A 560 19.90 2.53 -3.88
N ILE A 561 21.02 1.82 -4.00
CA ILE A 561 21.90 1.45 -2.88
C ILE A 561 23.35 1.84 -3.15
N ASP A 562 24.06 2.34 -2.15
CA ASP A 562 25.53 2.35 -2.16
C ASP A 562 26.08 0.94 -1.88
N CYS A 563 26.19 0.14 -2.93
CA CYS A 563 26.66 -1.25 -2.87
C CYS A 563 28.13 -1.40 -2.44
N ALA A 564 28.94 -0.33 -2.48
CA ALA A 564 30.32 -0.38 -2.02
C ALA A 564 30.42 -0.33 -0.49
N ASN A 565 29.44 0.29 0.16
CA ASN A 565 29.41 0.52 1.61
C ASN A 565 28.22 -0.16 2.33
N THR A 566 27.42 -0.97 1.64
CA THR A 566 26.29 -1.73 2.20
C THR A 566 26.55 -3.24 2.10
N ASP A 567 26.40 -3.97 3.20
CA ASP A 567 26.35 -5.45 3.18
C ASP A 567 24.99 -5.88 2.64
N TRP A 568 24.94 -6.12 1.33
CA TRP A 568 23.75 -6.50 0.60
C TRP A 568 23.76 -8.00 0.25
N SER A 569 22.98 -8.81 0.97
CA SER A 569 22.94 -10.27 0.76
C SER A 569 21.60 -10.90 1.13
N GLY A 570 21.20 -11.99 0.47
CA GLY A 570 19.94 -12.71 0.75
C GLY A 570 18.64 -11.98 0.36
N ASN A 571 18.69 -10.71 -0.05
CA ASN A 571 17.51 -9.97 -0.51
C ASN A 571 16.91 -10.64 -1.77
N SER A 572 15.59 -10.64 -1.89
CA SER A 572 14.87 -11.34 -2.96
C SER A 572 13.68 -10.54 -3.49
N LEU A 573 13.31 -10.84 -4.74
CA LEU A 573 12.04 -10.46 -5.33
C LEU A 573 11.02 -11.58 -5.08
N VAL A 574 9.83 -11.23 -4.60
CA VAL A 574 8.78 -12.20 -4.23
C VAL A 574 7.42 -11.83 -4.82
N THR A 575 6.52 -12.81 -4.93
CA THR A 575 5.08 -12.57 -5.01
C THR A 575 4.44 -12.86 -3.66
N ILE A 576 3.34 -12.17 -3.35
CA ILE A 576 2.54 -12.40 -2.14
C ILE A 576 1.07 -12.66 -2.49
N ASP A 577 0.33 -13.24 -1.56
CA ASP A 577 -1.13 -13.23 -1.57
C ASP A 577 -1.70 -11.96 -0.89
N ASN A 578 -3.02 -11.91 -0.70
CA ASN A 578 -3.69 -10.80 -0.04
C ASN A 578 -3.44 -10.77 1.49
N ASP A 579 -3.00 -11.89 2.06
CA ASP A 579 -2.71 -12.06 3.49
C ASP A 579 -1.21 -11.85 3.80
N TYR A 580 -0.45 -11.31 2.84
CA TYR A 580 0.99 -11.01 2.91
C TYR A 580 1.90 -12.25 3.02
N ASN A 581 1.38 -13.46 2.77
CA ASN A 581 2.23 -14.65 2.68
C ASN A 581 3.02 -14.63 1.37
N VAL A 582 4.31 -14.95 1.41
CA VAL A 582 5.12 -15.15 0.20
C VAL A 582 4.65 -16.41 -0.53
N THR A 583 4.12 -16.23 -1.73
CA THR A 583 3.61 -17.31 -2.58
C THR A 583 4.67 -17.89 -3.51
N SER A 584 5.64 -17.07 -3.93
CA SER A 584 6.82 -17.54 -4.66
C SER A 584 7.99 -16.55 -4.57
N THR A 585 9.22 -17.05 -4.69
CA THR A 585 10.41 -16.21 -4.93
C THR A 585 10.61 -16.09 -6.44
N VAL A 586 10.48 -14.86 -6.96
CA VAL A 586 10.70 -14.54 -8.38
C VAL A 586 12.18 -14.62 -8.73
N GLY A 587 13.05 -14.20 -7.81
CA GLY A 587 14.50 -14.31 -7.98
C GLY A 587 15.29 -13.59 -6.88
N PRO A 588 16.63 -13.67 -6.90
CA PRO A 588 17.46 -12.84 -6.05
C PRO A 588 17.29 -11.37 -6.43
N LEU A 589 17.38 -10.48 -5.44
CA LEU A 589 17.53 -9.05 -5.67
C LEU A 589 19.02 -8.69 -5.53
N PRO A 590 19.81 -8.68 -6.62
CA PRO A 590 21.22 -8.31 -6.57
C PRO A 590 21.37 -6.84 -6.21
N CYS A 591 22.53 -6.48 -5.64
CA CYS A 591 22.84 -5.06 -5.46
C CYS A 591 22.99 -4.39 -6.84
N PRO A 592 22.31 -3.26 -7.11
CA PRO A 592 22.38 -2.59 -8.42
C PRO A 592 23.82 -2.14 -8.75
N LYS A 593 24.16 -2.15 -10.05
CA LYS A 593 25.50 -1.81 -10.56
C LYS A 593 25.64 -0.32 -10.88
#